data_AF-A0A9X7FSE8-F1
#
_entry.id   AF-A0A9X7FSE8-F1
#
_cell.length_a   1.000
_cell.length_b   1.000
_cell.length_c   1.000
_cell.angle_alpha   90.00
_cell.angle_beta   90.00
_cell.angle_gamma   90.00
#
_symmetry.space_group_name_H-M   'P 1'
#
loop_
_entity.id
_entity.type
_entity.pdbx_description
1 polymer ?
#
loop_
_entity_poly.entity_id
_entity_poly.type
_entity_poly.pdbx_seq_one_letter_code
_entity_poly.pdbx_strand_id
1 'polypeptide(L)'
;VLAGAEFKLKNESGQVVGETKTTDKDGVVKFENVVPGKYTLEETKAPEGYKALEVTVEVNVVANEVVKQEVTNEKVTGQFEIV
;
A
#
# COMPACT_ATOMS: atom_id res chain seq x y z
N VAL A 1 -3.57 7.17 10.25
CA VAL A 1 -2.27 6.65 9.77
C VAL A 1 -2.07 5.24 10.29
N LEU A 2 -1.48 4.34 9.50
CA LEU A 2 -1.31 2.91 9.84
C LEU A 2 0.12 2.47 9.55
N ALA A 3 0.86 2.06 10.58
CA ALA A 3 2.19 1.50 10.46
C ALA A 3 2.14 -0.02 10.26
N GLY A 4 3.16 -0.58 9.61
CA GLY A 4 3.33 -2.04 9.50
C GLY A 4 2.62 -2.72 8.33
N ALA A 5 1.96 -1.97 7.43
CA ALA A 5 1.51 -2.53 6.15
C ALA A 5 2.71 -2.78 5.24
N GLU A 6 2.77 -3.91 4.54
CA GLU A 6 3.80 -4.17 3.51
C GLU A 6 3.22 -4.01 2.12
N PHE A 7 3.92 -3.28 1.26
CA PHE A 7 3.53 -3.02 -0.11
C PHE A 7 4.63 -3.39 -1.10
N LYS A 8 4.20 -3.93 -2.25
CA LYS A 8 5.00 -4.10 -3.46
C LYS A 8 4.49 -3.18 -4.55
N LEU A 9 5.42 -2.61 -5.31
CA LEU A 9 5.11 -1.87 -6.53
C LEU A 9 5.30 -2.80 -7.73
N LYS A 10 4.32 -2.84 -8.64
CA LYS A 10 4.36 -3.62 -9.87
C LYS A 10 4.20 -2.71 -11.09
N ASN A 11 4.94 -2.97 -12.16
CA ASN A 11 4.76 -2.26 -13.43
C ASN A 11 3.52 -2.76 -14.21
N GLU A 12 3.21 -2.14 -15.34
CA GLU A 12 2.08 -2.51 -16.22
C GLU A 12 2.14 -3.97 -16.71
N SER A 13 3.31 -4.59 -16.74
CA SER A 13 3.49 -6.02 -17.08
C SER A 13 3.29 -6.96 -15.87
N GLY A 14 2.94 -6.43 -14.69
CA GLY A 14 2.76 -7.19 -13.46
C GLY A 14 4.06 -7.59 -12.76
N GLN A 15 5.22 -7.11 -13.22
CA GLN A 15 6.51 -7.41 -12.61
C GLN A 15 6.75 -6.53 -11.40
N VAL A 16 7.20 -7.13 -10.30
CA VAL A 16 7.60 -6.39 -9.10
C VAL A 16 8.83 -5.53 -9.43
N VAL A 17 8.73 -4.24 -9.15
CA VAL A 17 9.80 -3.27 -9.34
C VAL A 17 10.32 -2.82 -7.98
N GLY A 18 11.60 -3.08 -7.71
CA GLY A 18 12.24 -2.74 -6.45
C GLY A 18 11.87 -3.68 -5.29
N GLU A 19 12.16 -3.21 -4.07
CA GLU A 19 11.95 -3.97 -2.84
C GLU A 19 10.53 -3.80 -2.29
N THR A 20 10.10 -4.79 -1.51
CA THR A 20 8.89 -4.64 -0.67
C THR A 20 9.19 -3.62 0.42
N LYS A 21 8.27 -2.68 0.65
CA LYS A 21 8.45 -1.64 1.67
C LYS A 21 7.31 -1.66 2.67
N THR A 22 7.64 -1.33 3.92
CA THR A 22 6.68 -1.29 5.04
C THR A 22 6.32 0.16 5.37
N THR A 23 5.06 0.43 5.69
CA THR A 23 4.65 1.76 6.17
C THR A 23 5.28 2.07 7.52
N ASP A 24 5.81 3.28 7.65
CA ASP A 24 6.45 3.77 8.86
C ASP A 24 5.42 4.17 9.94
N LYS A 25 5.92 4.71 11.07
CA LYS A 25 5.10 5.19 12.19
C LYS A 25 4.08 6.27 11.81
N ASP A 26 4.33 7.00 10.72
CA ASP A 26 3.45 8.05 10.21
C ASP A 26 2.51 7.49 9.12
N GLY A 27 2.56 6.17 8.87
CA GLY A 27 1.79 5.46 7.86
C GLY A 27 2.26 5.71 6.43
N VAL A 28 3.51 6.13 6.26
CA VAL A 28 4.06 6.53 4.96
C VAL A 28 5.02 5.47 4.43
N VAL A 29 4.95 5.25 3.12
CA VAL A 29 5.95 4.50 2.36
C VAL A 29 6.35 5.33 1.14
N LYS A 30 7.65 5.36 0.81
CA LYS A 30 8.18 6.13 -0.32
C LYS A 30 8.88 5.22 -1.31
N PHE A 31 8.50 5.32 -2.58
CA PHE A 31 9.21 4.70 -3.70
C PHE A 31 9.95 5.81 -4.46
N GLU A 32 11.28 5.70 -4.54
CA GLU A 32 12.15 6.73 -5.11
C GLU A 32 12.77 6.21 -6.41
N ASN A 33 13.17 7.13 -7.29
CA ASN A 33 13.79 6.80 -8.59
C ASN A 33 12.92 5.88 -9.48
N VAL A 34 11.60 5.98 -9.37
CA VAL A 34 10.65 5.23 -10.21
C VAL A 34 10.52 5.93 -11.56
N VAL A 35 10.72 5.18 -12.64
CA VAL A 35 10.56 5.69 -14.00
C VAL A 35 9.10 6.07 -14.25
N PRO A 36 8.80 7.20 -14.91
CA PRO A 36 7.42 7.59 -15.23
C PRO A 36 6.66 6.50 -15.97
N GLY A 37 5.39 6.28 -15.59
CA GLY A 37 4.57 5.22 -16.14
C GLY A 37 3.45 4.77 -15.20
N LYS A 38 2.72 3.75 -15.63
CA LYS A 38 1.63 3.15 -14.85
C LYS A 38 2.15 2.00 -14.01
N TYR A 39 1.71 2.00 -12.75
CA TYR A 39 2.06 1.00 -11.76
C TYR A 39 0.85 0.59 -10.95
N THR A 40 1.01 -0.52 -10.28
CA THR A 40 0.05 -1.09 -9.35
C THR A 40 0.73 -1.30 -8.00
N LEU A 41 0.16 -0.72 -6.96
CA LEU A 41 0.56 -0.95 -5.57
C LEU A 41 -0.26 -2.11 -5.01
N GLU A 42 0.42 -3.15 -4.55
CA GLU A 42 -0.18 -4.35 -3.97
C GLU A 42 0.20 -4.46 -2.50
N GLU A 43 -0.79 -4.52 -1.61
CA GLU A 43 -0.55 -4.83 -0.21
C GLU A 43 -0.27 -6.34 -0.06
N THR A 44 0.89 -6.68 0.48
CA THR A 44 1.27 -8.07 0.76
C THR A 44 1.06 -8.46 2.21
N LYS A 45 0.89 -7.47 3.09
CA LYS A 45 0.60 -7.68 4.51
C LYS A 45 -0.17 -6.49 5.06
N ALA A 46 -1.32 -6.78 5.66
CA ALA A 46 -2.11 -5.76 6.36
C ALA A 46 -1.44 -5.31 7.65
N PRO A 47 -1.70 -4.06 8.11
CA PRO A 47 -1.41 -3.65 9.48
C PRO A 47 -2.08 -4.55 10.50
N GLU A 48 -1.50 -4.61 11.70
CA GLU A 48 -2.08 -5.36 12.81
C GLU A 48 -3.49 -4.86 13.16
N GLY A 49 -4.45 -5.78 13.24
CA GLY A 49 -5.86 -5.47 13.55
C GLY A 49 -6.68 -4.96 12.35
N TYR A 50 -6.13 -5.01 11.14
CA TYR A 50 -6.81 -4.62 9.90
C TYR A 50 -6.94 -5.79 8.92
N LYS A 51 -7.95 -5.72 8.07
CA LYS A 51 -8.13 -6.65 6.95
C LYS A 51 -7.12 -6.32 5.85
N ALA A 52 -6.64 -7.36 5.18
CA ALA A 52 -5.85 -7.21 3.96
C ALA A 52 -6.73 -6.63 2.85
N LEU A 53 -6.14 -5.77 2.02
CA LEU A 53 -6.80 -5.26 0.83
C LEU A 53 -7.04 -6.40 -0.17
N GLU A 54 -8.28 -6.48 -0.65
CA GLU A 54 -8.67 -7.43 -1.70
C GLU A 54 -8.40 -6.88 -3.11
N VAL A 55 -8.12 -5.57 -3.19
CA VAL A 55 -7.87 -4.84 -4.45
C VAL A 55 -6.47 -4.27 -4.46
N THR A 56 -5.97 -4.04 -5.67
CA THR A 56 -4.73 -3.29 -5.89
C THR A 56 -5.04 -1.82 -6.16
N VAL A 57 -4.04 -0.96 -5.93
CA VAL A 57 -4.19 0.49 -6.10
C VAL A 57 -3.36 0.95 -7.30
N GLU A 58 -4.00 1.58 -8.28
CA GLU A 58 -3.28 2.11 -9.45
C GLU A 58 -2.55 3.42 -9.10
N VAL A 59 -1.33 3.56 -9.61
CA VAL A 59 -0.50 4.76 -9.43
C VAL A 59 0.09 5.14 -10.79
N ASN A 60 -0.13 6.38 -11.21
CA ASN A 60 0.51 6.94 -12.41
C ASN A 60 1.66 7.86 -12.01
N VAL A 61 2.89 7.43 -12.21
CA VAL A 61 4.10 8.19 -11.89
C VAL A 61 4.42 9.16 -13.01
N VAL A 62 4.58 10.44 -12.67
CA VAL A 62 4.87 11.53 -13.61
C VAL A 62 6.29 12.04 -13.40
N ALA A 63 6.99 12.38 -14.49
CA ALA A 63 8.37 12.87 -14.45
C ALA A 63 8.48 14.15 -13.61
N ASN A 64 9.46 14.19 -12.69
CA ASN A 64 9.75 15.34 -11.83
C ASN A 64 8.61 15.75 -10.87
N GLU A 65 7.64 14.87 -10.63
CA GLU A 65 6.54 15.11 -9.70
C GLU A 65 6.52 14.09 -8.56
N VAL A 66 6.04 14.53 -7.39
CA VAL A 66 5.75 13.63 -6.27
C VAL A 66 4.27 13.30 -6.29
N VAL A 67 3.95 12.10 -6.76
CA VAL A 67 2.58 11.57 -6.77
C VAL A 67 2.25 11.02 -5.38
N LYS A 68 1.13 11.48 -4.81
CA LYS A 68 0.64 11.01 -3.51
C LYS A 68 -0.58 10.12 -3.74
N GLN A 69 -0.52 8.90 -3.21
CA GLN A 69 -1.63 7.96 -3.24
C GLN A 69 -2.04 7.64 -1.80
N GLU A 70 -3.34 7.79 -1.51
CA GLU A 70 -3.92 7.36 -0.25
C GLU A 70 -4.48 5.95 -0.38
N VAL A 71 -4.30 5.16 0.68
CA VAL A 71 -4.73 3.75 0.77
C VAL A 71 -5.38 3.56 2.13
N THR A 72 -6.54 2.91 2.17
CA THR A 72 -7.35 2.73 3.38
C THR A 72 -7.63 1.25 3.65
N ASN A 73 -7.29 0.76 4.84
CA ASN A 73 -7.66 -0.59 5.28
C ASN A 73 -8.90 -0.56 6.18
N GLU A 74 -9.70 -1.63 6.10
CA GLU A 74 -10.82 -1.85 7.00
C GLU A 74 -10.34 -2.50 8.30
N LYS A 75 -10.80 -1.99 9.46
CA LYS A 75 -10.45 -2.55 10.77
C LYS A 75 -11.20 -3.87 11.00
N VAL A 76 -10.54 -4.86 11.59
CA VAL A 76 -11.22 -6.08 12.05
C VAL A 76 -12.04 -5.73 13.30
N THR A 77 -13.35 -5.99 13.25
CA THR A 77 -14.28 -5.77 14.36
C THR A 77 -14.81 -7.08 14.91
N GLY A 78 -14.92 -7.19 16.23
CA GLY A 78 -15.61 -8.29 16.91
C GLY A 78 -16.93 -7.84 17.50
N GLN A 79 -17.72 -8.81 17.98
CA GLN A 79 -18.95 -8.59 18.74
C GLN A 79 -18.84 -9.34 20.07
N PHE A 80 -19.39 -8.79 21.14
CA PHE A 80 -19.60 -9.51 22.40
C PHE A 80 -21.04 -9.32 22.88
N GLU A 81 -21.56 -10.29 23.62
CA GLU A 81 -22.87 -10.27 24.26
C GLU A 81 -22.71 -10.76 25.71
N ILE A 82 -23.37 -10.08 26.66
CA ILE A 82 -23.41 -10.47 28.07
C ILE A 82 -24.82 -10.98 28.36
N VAL A 83 -24.94 -12.15 28.99
CA VAL A 83 -26.20 -12.77 29.44
C VAL A 83 -26.29 -12.71 30.96
#